data_AF-A0A9X9A2A2-F1
#
_entry.id   AF-A0A9X9A2A2-F1
#
_cell.length_a   1.000
_cell.length_b   1.000
_cell.length_c   1.000
_cell.angle_alpha   90.00
_cell.angle_beta   90.00
_cell.angle_gamma   90.00
#
_symmetry.space_group_name_H-M   'P 1'
#
loop_
_entity.id
_entity.type
_entity.pdbx_description
1 polymer ?
#
loop_
_entity_poly.entity_id
_entity_poly.type
_entity_poly.pdbx_seq_one_letter_code
_entity_poly.pdbx_strand_id
1 'polypeptide(L)' 'PSNKFENGISALLNASWGGNEVHTPLQLAQYAATLASKGDKYKPQIVSAIIGQDGKETKKFKPILESSNRYPMN' A
#
# COMPACT_ATOMS: atom_id res chain seq x y z
N PRO A 1 -38.89 2.45 2.28
CA PRO A 1 -37.79 2.54 1.28
C PRO A 1 -36.75 3.64 1.59
N SER A 2 -36.51 4.00 2.86
CA SER A 2 -35.57 5.08 3.26
C SER A 2 -34.22 4.57 3.80
N ASN A 3 -34.05 3.25 3.91
CA ASN A 3 -33.10 2.67 4.85
C ASN A 3 -31.72 2.40 4.23
N LYS A 4 -31.61 2.23 2.91
CA LYS A 4 -30.33 1.85 2.28
C LYS A 4 -29.37 3.02 2.08
N PHE A 5 -29.89 4.22 1.81
CA PHE A 5 -29.07 5.42 1.61
C PHE A 5 -28.46 5.91 2.93
N GLU A 6 -29.27 6.03 3.98
CA GLU A 6 -28.78 6.35 5.34
C GLU A 6 -27.77 5.33 5.85
N ASN A 7 -28.00 4.03 5.64
CA ASN A 7 -27.04 2.99 5.99
C ASN A 7 -25.73 3.10 5.21
N GLY A 8 -25.76 3.49 3.94
CA GLY A 8 -24.57 3.69 3.12
C GLY A 8 -23.71 4.86 3.60
N ILE A 9 -24.34 6.01 3.90
CA ILE A 9 -23.64 7.17 4.48
C ILE A 9 -23.08 6.84 5.87
N SER A 10 -23.84 6.10 6.68
CA SER A 10 -23.38 5.65 8.01
C SER A 10 -22.19 4.69 7.90
N ALA A 11 -22.20 3.78 6.93
CA ALA A 11 -21.09 2.86 6.68
C ALA A 11 -19.83 3.58 6.17
N LEU A 12 -20.00 4.59 5.30
CA LEU A 12 -18.91 5.45 4.84
C LEU A 12 -18.32 6.28 5.99
N LEU A 13 -19.19 6.87 6.82
CA LEU A 13 -18.77 7.60 8.01
C LEU A 13 -17.96 6.69 8.93
N ASN A 14 -18.42 5.46 9.20
CA ASN A 14 -17.69 4.48 10.00
C ASN A 14 -16.33 4.07 9.38
N ALA A 15 -16.27 3.91 8.06
CA ALA A 15 -15.03 3.60 7.35
C ALA A 15 -14.01 4.75 7.42
N SER A 16 -14.46 6.02 7.40
CA SER A 16 -13.58 7.19 7.40
C SER A 16 -12.64 7.27 8.61
N TRP A 17 -13.01 6.65 9.73
CA TRP A 17 -12.18 6.56 10.94
C TRP A 17 -11.70 5.13 11.22
N GLY A 18 -11.78 4.22 10.23
CA GLY A 18 -11.24 2.87 10.29
C GLY A 18 -12.15 1.81 10.94
N GLY A 19 -13.37 2.17 11.35
CA GLY A 19 -14.30 1.25 12.04
C GLY A 19 -14.97 0.20 11.16
N ASN A 20 -14.79 0.28 9.83
CA ASN A 20 -15.32 -0.67 8.84
C ASN A 20 -14.23 -1.25 7.92
N GLU A 21 -12.95 -1.06 8.26
CA GLU A 21 -11.85 -1.45 7.39
C GLU A 21 -11.09 -2.65 7.96
N VAL A 22 -10.88 -3.67 7.13
CA VAL A 22 -10.05 -4.83 7.46
C VAL A 22 -8.80 -4.77 6.60
N HIS A 23 -7.66 -4.46 7.21
CA HIS A 23 -6.36 -4.41 6.55
C HIS A 23 -5.39 -5.39 7.18
N THR A 24 -4.55 -6.00 6.35
CA THR A 24 -3.43 -6.80 6.85
C THR A 24 -2.33 -5.88 7.43
N PRO A 25 -1.55 -6.34 8.42
CA PRO A 25 -0.43 -5.57 8.94
C PRO A 25 0.57 -5.12 7.85
N LEU A 26 0.75 -5.95 6.82
CA LEU A 26 1.62 -5.62 5.69
C LEU A 26 1.07 -4.46 4.85
N GLN A 27 -0.25 -4.39 4.65
CA GLN A 27 -0.89 -3.26 3.96
C GLN A 27 -0.78 -1.97 4.79
N LEU A 28 -0.93 -2.04 6.12
CA LEU A 28 -0.73 -0.89 7.00
C LEU A 28 0.72 -0.39 6.98
N ALA A 29 1.70 -1.31 7.00
CA ALA A 29 3.11 -0.96 6.86
C ALA A 29 3.40 -0.32 5.49
N GLN A 30 2.84 -0.86 4.41
CA GLN A 30 2.96 -0.29 3.06
C GLN A 30 2.34 1.11 2.99
N TYR A 31 1.18 1.31 3.62
CA TYR A 31 0.52 2.61 3.71
C TYR A 31 1.41 3.63 4.42
N ALA A 32 1.92 3.31 5.62
CA ALA A 32 2.85 4.17 6.35
C ALA A 32 4.13 4.48 5.53
N ALA A 33 4.70 3.48 4.87
CA ALA A 33 5.87 3.65 4.01
C ALA A 33 5.60 4.55 2.79
N THR A 34 4.39 4.50 2.24
CA THR A 34 3.96 5.39 1.13
C THR A 34 3.93 6.84 1.59
N LEU A 35 3.43 7.11 2.81
CA LEU A 35 3.47 8.45 3.41
C LEU A 35 4.91 8.94 3.60
N ALA A 36 5.79 8.09 4.13
CA ALA A 36 7.22 8.41 4.29
C ALA A 36 7.93 8.67 2.95
N SER A 37 7.49 8.00 1.89
CA SER A 37 8.02 8.12 0.52
C SER A 37 7.39 9.28 -0.27
N LYS A 38 6.77 10.25 0.42
CA LYS A 38 6.12 11.42 -0.19
C LYS A 38 5.04 11.06 -1.21
N GLY A 39 4.33 9.96 -0.98
CA GLY A 39 3.22 9.51 -1.83
C GLY A 39 3.58 8.45 -2.87
N ASP A 40 4.86 8.07 -3.01
CA ASP A 40 5.22 6.93 -3.86
C ASP A 40 4.94 5.60 -3.14
N LYS A 41 4.01 4.82 -3.69
CA LYS A 41 3.67 3.49 -3.19
C LYS A 41 4.51 2.46 -3.92
N TYR A 42 5.42 1.81 -3.20
CA TYR A 42 6.20 0.70 -3.72
C TYR A 42 5.56 -0.64 -3.39
N LYS A 43 5.73 -1.62 -4.28
CA LYS A 43 5.35 -3.01 -4.00
C LYS A 43 6.26 -3.59 -2.91
N PRO A 44 5.74 -4.18 -1.82
CA PRO A 44 6.56 -4.82 -0.80
C PRO A 44 7.34 -5.98 -1.41
N GLN A 45 8.66 -5.99 -1.18
CA GLN A 45 9.56 -7.04 -1.63
C GLN A 45 10.32 -7.56 -0.41
N ILE A 46 10.33 -8.89 -0.25
CA ILE A 46 11.07 -9.55 0.85
C ILE A 46 12.49 -9.92 0.39
N VAL A 47 12.68 -10.18 -0.90
CA VAL A 47 13.95 -10.65 -1.48
C VAL A 47 14.72 -9.49 -2.11
N SER A 48 15.98 -9.33 -1.73
CA SER A 48 16.88 -8.30 -2.30
C SER A 48 17.67 -8.80 -3.51
N ALA A 49 18.14 -10.05 -3.48
CA ALA A 49 18.87 -10.69 -4.58
C ALA A 49 18.77 -12.22 -4.54
N ILE A 50 19.05 -12.87 -5.68
CA ILE A 50 19.30 -14.30 -5.80
C ILE A 50 20.81 -14.50 -5.96
N ILE A 51 21.40 -15.34 -5.11
CA ILE A 51 22.81 -15.71 -5.16
C ILE A 51 22.92 -17.12 -5.74
N GLY A 52 23.78 -17.28 -6.74
CA GLY A 52 24.07 -18.55 -7.38
C GLY A 52 24.93 -19.47 -6.50
N GLN A 53 25.05 -20.74 -6.88
CA GLN A 53 25.88 -21.71 -6.16
C GLN A 53 27.38 -21.33 -6.14
N ASP A 54 27.82 -20.53 -7.10
CA ASP A 54 29.18 -19.98 -7.20
C ASP A 54 29.38 -18.71 -6.35
N GLY A 55 28.38 -18.32 -5.56
CA GLY A 55 28.42 -17.12 -4.72
C GLY A 55 28.21 -15.82 -5.48
N LYS A 56 27.95 -15.85 -6.80
CA LYS A 56 27.71 -14.63 -7.59
C LYS A 56 26.23 -14.25 -7.59
N GLU A 57 25.96 -12.95 -7.56
CA GLU A 57 24.60 -12.43 -7.74
C GLU A 57 24.07 -12.83 -9.12
N THR A 58 23.04 -13.67 -9.16
CA THR A 58 22.36 -14.07 -10.40
C THR A 58 21.27 -13.09 -10.77
N LYS A 59 20.65 -12.44 -9.79
CA LYS A 59 19.59 -11.44 -10.02
C LYS A 59 19.46 -10.49 -8.83
N LYS A 60 19.45 -9.19 -9.08
CA LYS A 60 19.15 -8.16 -8.09
C LYS A 60 17.75 -7.60 -8.29
N PHE A 61 16.98 -7.49 -7.22
CA PHE A 61 15.64 -6.91 -7.26
C PHE A 61 15.70 -5.44 -6.88
N LYS A 62 15.14 -4.59 -7.75
CA LYS A 62 14.98 -3.17 -7.48
C LYS A 62 13.56 -2.90 -6.97
N PRO A 63 13.35 -1.85 -6.16
CA PRO A 63 12.02 -1.41 -5.79
C PRO A 63 11.15 -1.21 -7.02
N ILE A 64 9.93 -1.76 -7.00
CA ILE A 64 8.95 -1.60 -8.08
C ILE A 64 7.93 -0.56 -7.60
N LEU A 65 7.87 0.58 -8.30
CA LEU A 65 6.83 1.57 -8.07
C LEU A 65 5.48 1.01 -8.54
N GLU A 66 4.50 1.00 -7.65
CA GLU A 66 3.16 0.48 -7.91
C GLU A 66 2.22 1.61 -8.30
N SER A 67 2.23 2.71 -7.53
CA SER A 67 1.46 3.92 -7.82
C SER A 67 2.13 5.15 -7.21
N SER A 68 1.79 6.34 -7.71
CA SER A 68 2.22 7.61 -7.11
C SER A 68 1.00 8.45 -6.77
N ASN A 69 0.89 8.84 -5.51
CA ASN A 69 -0.12 9.75 -4.98
C ASN A 69 0.45 11.16 -4.78
N ARG A 70 1.55 11.48 -5.47
CA ARG A 70 2.08 12.85 -5.46
C ARG A 70 1.06 13.78 -6.08
N TYR A 71 0.89 14.93 -5.44
CA TYR A 71 0.18 16.03 -6.05
C TYR A 71 0.99 16.50 -7.27
N PRO A 72 0.35 16.74 -8.43
CA PRO A 72 1.04 17.34 -9.56
C PRO A 72 1.58 18.70 -9.13
N MET A 73 2.90 18.84 -9.15
CA MET A 73 3.58 20.12 -9.02
C MET A 73 3.95 20.52 -10.45
N ASN A 74 3.36 21.61 -10.94
CA ASN A 74 3.73 22.23 -12.22
C ASN A 74 5.19 22.69 -12.19
#